data_AF-A0A7M1B7X9-F1
#
_entry.id   AF-A0A7M1B7X9-F1
#
_cell.length_a   1.000
_cell.length_b   1.000
_cell.length_c   1.000
_cell.angle_alpha   90.00
_cell.angle_beta   90.00
_cell.angle_gamma   90.00
#
_symmetry.space_group_name_H-M   'P 1'
#
loop_
_entity.id
_entity.type
_entity.pdbx_description
1 polymer ?
#
loop_
_entity_poly.entity_id
_entity_poly.type
_entity_poly.pdbx_seq_one_letter_code
_entity_poly.pdbx_strand_id
1 'polypeptide(L)'
;MLHVMARIADWLIDHEKKSALDCTIPDEVLDEWKETIEEREKSMKKNHLSGSEQYDMLLELDKKVKNLETIRAKKCAQKEK
;
A
#
# COMPACT_ATOMS: atom_id res chain seq x y z
N MET A 1 10.38 6.53 8.07
CA MET A 1 9.22 7.20 7.43
C MET A 1 9.31 7.17 5.90
N LEU A 2 10.27 7.82 5.24
CA LEU A 2 10.54 7.64 3.78
C LEU A 2 10.85 6.17 3.41
N HIS A 3 11.54 5.47 4.30
CA HIS A 3 11.88 4.05 4.13
C HIS A 3 10.66 3.13 3.99
N VAL A 4 9.52 3.44 4.64
CA VAL A 4 8.33 2.59 4.55
C VAL A 4 7.68 2.76 3.19
N MET A 5 7.50 4.01 2.72
CA MET A 5 6.98 4.29 1.38
C MET A 5 7.90 3.79 0.26
N ALA A 6 9.21 3.97 0.40
CA ALA A 6 10.18 3.41 -0.54
C ALA A 6 10.08 1.88 -0.58
N ARG A 7 9.93 1.23 0.58
CA ARG A 7 9.78 -0.22 0.67
C ARG A 7 8.44 -0.70 0.10
N ILE A 8 7.36 0.06 0.25
CA ILE A 8 6.07 -0.20 -0.41
C ILE A 8 6.20 -0.05 -1.92
N ALA A 9 6.85 1.02 -2.39
CA ALA A 9 7.05 1.28 -3.82
C ALA A 9 7.97 0.24 -4.48
N ASP A 10 9.11 -0.07 -3.87
CA ASP A 10 10.04 -1.11 -4.31
C ASP A 10 9.35 -2.48 -4.33
N TRP A 11 8.58 -2.79 -3.28
CA TRP A 11 7.79 -4.01 -3.24
C TRP A 11 6.76 -4.02 -4.36
N LEU A 12 6.01 -2.94 -4.59
CA LEU A 12 5.03 -2.86 -5.68
C LEU A 12 5.68 -3.03 -7.05
N ILE A 13 6.86 -2.47 -7.28
CA ILE A 13 7.62 -2.62 -8.53
C ILE A 13 8.10 -4.07 -8.72
N ASP A 14 8.60 -4.69 -7.66
CA ASP A 14 9.04 -6.10 -7.69
C ASP A 14 7.86 -7.08 -7.82
N HIS A 15 6.71 -6.73 -7.24
CA HIS A 15 5.51 -7.58 -7.18
C HIS A 15 4.56 -7.41 -8.36
N GLU A 16 4.47 -6.22 -8.97
CA GLU A 16 3.82 -6.02 -10.28
C GLU A 16 4.52 -6.84 -11.37
N LYS A 17 5.84 -7.08 -11.25
CA LYS A 17 6.59 -8.01 -12.13
C LYS A 17 6.38 -9.50 -11.80
N LYS A 18 6.00 -9.86 -10.57
CA LYS A 18 5.93 -11.26 -10.09
C LYS A 18 4.53 -11.80 -9.76
N SER A 19 3.48 -11.01 -9.95
CA SER A 19 2.06 -11.36 -9.82
C SER A 19 1.43 -11.07 -8.44
N ALA A 20 0.13 -10.82 -8.51
CA ALA A 20 -0.92 -10.89 -7.49
C ALA A 20 -0.97 -12.19 -6.64
N LEU A 21 0.14 -12.71 -6.08
CA LEU A 21 0.20 -14.09 -5.59
C LEU A 21 0.95 -14.38 -4.28
N ASP A 22 1.69 -13.46 -3.67
CA ASP A 22 2.49 -13.82 -2.49
C ASP A 22 1.82 -13.34 -1.19
N CYS A 23 1.28 -14.30 -0.42
CA CYS A 23 0.75 -14.12 0.94
C CYS A 23 1.87 -13.97 1.98
N THR A 24 3.10 -13.66 1.57
CA THR A 24 4.31 -13.63 2.42
C THR A 24 4.39 -12.40 3.32
N ILE A 25 3.62 -11.35 3.01
CA ILE A 25 3.50 -10.19 3.89
C ILE A 25 2.47 -10.50 4.98
N PRO A 26 2.76 -10.31 6.28
CA PRO A 26 1.76 -10.42 7.35
C PRO A 26 0.66 -9.35 7.23
N ASP A 27 -0.55 -9.62 7.75
CA ASP A 27 -1.64 -8.63 7.75
C ASP A 27 -1.25 -7.36 8.52
N GLU A 28 -0.49 -7.51 9.61
CA GLU A 28 0.05 -6.42 10.43
C GLU A 28 0.87 -5.39 9.61
N VAL A 29 1.59 -5.86 8.58
CA VAL A 29 2.40 -4.99 7.71
C VAL A 29 1.51 -4.21 6.73
N LEU A 30 0.42 -4.81 6.25
CA LEU A 30 -0.57 -4.10 5.43
C LEU A 30 -1.29 -3.02 6.23
N ASP A 31 -1.61 -3.31 7.49
CA ASP A 31 -2.23 -2.34 8.39
C ASP A 31 -1.28 -1.17 8.69
N GLU A 32 -0.01 -1.45 8.97
CA GLU A 32 1.02 -0.41 9.15
C GLU A 32 1.17 0.48 7.90
N TRP A 33 1.08 -0.12 6.71
CA TRP A 33 1.15 0.62 5.44
C TRP A 33 -0.07 1.52 5.24
N LYS A 34 -1.28 1.04 5.55
CA LYS A 34 -2.50 1.85 5.48
C LYS A 34 -2.45 3.01 6.46
N GLU A 35 -2.06 2.76 7.71
CA GLU A 35 -1.91 3.83 8.71
C GLU A 35 -0.91 4.88 8.25
N THR A 36 0.25 4.44 7.75
CA THR A 36 1.29 5.36 7.23
C THR A 36 0.79 6.21 6.06
N ILE A 37 0.02 5.62 5.14
CA ILE A 37 -0.56 6.33 3.99
C ILE A 37 -1.62 7.33 4.46
N GLU A 38 -2.53 6.93 5.36
CA GLU A 38 -3.58 7.82 5.90
C GLU A 38 -3.00 9.00 6.68
N GLU A 39 -1.99 8.76 7.53
CA GLU A 39 -1.32 9.83 8.27
C GLU A 39 -0.68 10.83 7.33
N ARG A 40 -0.05 10.34 6.26
CA ARG A 40 0.57 11.20 5.24
C ARG A 40 -0.49 11.98 4.47
N GLU A 41 -1.60 11.35 4.11
CA GLU A 41 -2.69 12.00 3.40
C GLU A 41 -3.29 13.12 4.24
N LYS A 42 -3.56 12.86 5.53
CA LYS A 42 -4.02 13.87 6.50
C LYS A 42 -3.02 15.01 6.65
N SER A 43 -1.73 14.69 6.75
CA SER A 43 -0.66 15.69 6.84
C SER A 43 -0.58 16.55 5.59
N MET A 44 -0.66 15.97 4.40
CA MET A 44 -0.63 16.70 3.13
C MET A 44 -1.86 17.56 2.92
N LYS A 45 -3.06 17.05 3.25
CA LYS A 45 -4.30 17.85 3.26
C LYS A 45 -4.19 19.04 4.20
N LYS A 46 -3.70 18.83 5.42
CA LYS A 46 -3.48 19.91 6.40
C LYS A 46 -2.51 20.97 5.88
N ASN A 47 -1.48 20.56 5.16
CA ASN A 47 -0.50 21.45 4.54
C ASN A 47 -0.92 21.98 3.14
N HIS A 48 -2.16 21.75 2.70
CA HIS A 48 -2.71 22.22 1.42
C HIS A 48 -1.93 21.68 0.20
N LEU A 49 -1.30 20.51 0.36
CA LEU A 49 -0.51 19.82 -0.67
C LEU A 49 -1.35 18.80 -1.47
N SER A 50 -2.67 18.84 -1.36
CA SER A 50 -3.59 17.90 -2.00
C SER A 50 -3.64 17.97 -3.54
N GLY A 51 -2.98 18.96 -4.15
CA GLY A 51 -2.80 19.06 -5.60
C GLY A 51 -1.35 18.86 -6.05
N SER A 52 -0.49 18.37 -5.17
CA SER A 52 0.91 18.11 -5.51
C SER A 52 1.07 16.73 -6.13
N GLU A 53 2.06 16.57 -7.00
CA GLU A 53 2.43 15.27 -7.59
C GLU A 53 2.70 14.21 -6.51
N GLN A 54 3.26 14.63 -5.36
CA GLN A 54 3.47 13.76 -4.20
C GLN A 54 2.16 13.20 -3.63
N TYR A 55 1.09 13.98 -3.67
CA TYR A 55 -0.22 13.57 -3.21
C TYR A 55 -0.87 12.59 -4.20
N ASP A 56 -0.71 12.85 -5.51
CA ASP A 56 -1.18 11.92 -6.53
C ASP A 56 -0.46 10.57 -6.45
N MET A 57 0.86 10.57 -6.24
CA MET A 57 1.62 9.34 -5.98
C MET A 57 1.14 8.61 -4.72
N LEU A 58 0.80 9.36 -3.67
CA LEU A 58 0.27 8.79 -2.44
C LEU A 58 -1.09 8.11 -2.65
N LEU A 59 -1.98 8.71 -3.45
CA LEU A 59 -3.27 8.11 -3.83
C LEU A 59 -3.11 6.86 -4.67
N GLU A 60 -2.13 6.84 -5.58
CA GLU A 60 -1.82 5.64 -6.36
C GLU A 60 -1.25 4.52 -5.48
N LEU A 61 -0.43 4.86 -4.48
CA LEU A 61 0.03 3.93 -3.45
C LEU A 61 -1.14 3.34 -2.64
N ASP A 62 -2.09 4.17 -2.21
CA ASP A 62 -3.30 3.74 -1.48
C ASP A 62 -4.13 2.73 -2.31
N LYS A 63 -4.39 3.04 -3.58
CA LYS A 63 -5.10 2.13 -4.50
C LYS A 63 -4.38 0.78 -4.62
N LYS A 64 -3.06 0.80 -4.75
CA LYS A 64 -2.26 -0.42 -4.87
C LYS A 64 -2.32 -1.25 -3.59
N VAL A 65 -2.21 -0.65 -2.41
CA VAL A 65 -2.35 -1.36 -1.12
C VAL A 65 -3.75 -1.96 -0.94
N LYS A 66 -4.82 -1.24 -1.28
CA LYS A 66 -6.21 -1.76 -1.25
C LYS A 66 -6.44 -2.91 -2.23
N ASN A 67 -5.84 -2.84 -3.41
CA ASN A 67 -5.88 -3.93 -4.38
C ASN A 67 -5.16 -5.19 -3.84
N LEU A 68 -4.04 -5.02 -3.14
CA LEU A 68 -3.34 -6.13 -2.48
C LEU A 68 -4.19 -6.80 -1.41
N GLU A 69 -4.81 -6.01 -0.55
CA GLU A 69 -5.74 -6.52 0.46
C GLU A 69 -6.88 -7.31 -0.20
N THR A 70 -7.47 -6.80 -1.28
CA THR A 70 -8.55 -7.49 -2.01
C THR A 70 -8.07 -8.80 -2.64
N ILE A 71 -6.88 -8.81 -3.25
CA ILE A 71 -6.27 -10.01 -3.83
C ILE A 71 -5.97 -11.05 -2.74
N ARG A 72 -5.44 -10.59 -1.61
CA ARG A 72 -5.11 -11.42 -0.44
C ARG A 72 -6.36 -12.03 0.17
N ALA A 73 -7.39 -11.23 0.43
CA ALA A 73 -8.68 -11.71 0.95
C ALA A 73 -9.29 -12.77 0.03
N LYS A 74 -9.11 -12.66 -1.29
CA LYS A 74 -9.60 -13.66 -2.25
C LYS A 74 -8.75 -14.93 -2.30
N LYS A 75 -7.42 -14.84 -2.18
CA LYS A 75 -6.50 -15.98 -2.40
C LYS A 75 -5.98 -16.63 -1.12
N CYS A 76 -5.65 -15.87 -0.09
CA CYS A 76 -5.11 -16.40 1.17
C CYS A 76 -6.22 -16.98 2.06
N ALA A 77 -7.44 -16.42 2.03
CA ALA A 77 -8.60 -17.04 2.69
C ALA A 77 -8.99 -18.41 2.10
N GLN A 78 -8.60 -18.69 0.85
CA GLN A 78 -8.79 -20.01 0.23
C GLN A 78 -7.76 -21.06 0.69
N LYS A 79 -6.66 -20.67 1.35
CA LYS A 79 -5.63 -21.60 1.87
C LYS A 79 -5.95 -22.17 3.26
N GLU A 80 -6.96 -21.64 3.95
CA GLU A 80 -7.40 -22.15 5.27
C GLU A 80 -8.48 -23.26 5.19
N LYS A 81 -8.71 -23.88 4.02
CA LYS A 81 -9.61 -25.03 3.87
C LYS A 81 -8.89 -26.32 3.52
#